data_AF-A0A0P1AWJ7-F1
#
_entry.id   AF-A0A0P1AWJ7-F1
#
_cell.length_a   1.000
_cell.length_b   1.000
_cell.length_c   1.000
_cell.angle_alpha   90.00
_cell.angle_beta   90.00
_cell.angle_gamma   90.00
#
_symmetry.space_group_name_H-M   'P 1'
#
loop_
_entity.id
_entity.type
_entity.pdbx_description
1 polymer ?
#
loop_
_entity_poly.entity_id
_entity_poly.type
_entity_poly.pdbx_seq_one_letter_code
_entity_poly.pdbx_strand_id
1 'polypeptide(L)'
;MLADLVNLLKPFEAVTVQLGGSYYSTFSTVIPCRYKQKTHLIEQRNSPGVHPSVSRVTGAMYNIFDDKWKAPGVHAFIASYLDPRFKTVVKQMDTYLVGPAKKLLAELIKEEQDRQREEAGKGASINDEGAACM
;
A
#
# COMPACT_ATOMS: atom_id res chain seq x y z
N MET A 1 -9.56 -10.89 30.24
CA MET A 1 -10.63 -10.66 29.24
C MET A 1 -10.70 -9.21 28.77
N LEU A 2 -11.14 -8.23 29.60
CA LEU A 2 -11.26 -6.83 29.14
C LEU A 2 -9.89 -6.23 28.74
N ALA A 3 -8.86 -6.47 29.56
CA ALA A 3 -7.50 -6.07 29.24
C ALA A 3 -6.99 -6.65 27.91
N ASP A 4 -7.38 -7.88 27.57
CA ASP A 4 -6.98 -8.54 26.32
C ASP A 4 -7.66 -7.90 25.10
N LEU A 5 -8.93 -7.51 25.24
CA LEU A 5 -9.64 -6.76 24.21
C LEU A 5 -9.04 -5.36 24.01
N VAL A 6 -8.60 -4.70 25.08
CA VAL A 6 -7.87 -3.42 24.97
C VAL A 6 -6.53 -3.63 24.27
N ASN A 7 -5.80 -4.69 24.63
CA ASN A 7 -4.52 -5.02 24.00
C ASN A 7 -4.68 -5.38 22.51
N LEU A 8 -5.80 -6.00 22.12
CA LEU A 8 -6.13 -6.27 20.72
C LEU A 8 -6.16 -4.98 19.88
N LEU A 9 -6.57 -3.84 20.46
CA LEU A 9 -6.71 -2.57 19.75
C LEU A 9 -5.42 -1.75 19.66
N LYS A 10 -4.39 -2.04 20.46
CA LYS A 10 -3.14 -1.24 20.48
C LYS A 10 -2.47 -1.10 19.10
N PRO A 11 -2.38 -2.14 18.25
CA PRO A 11 -1.82 -1.97 16.92
C PRO A 11 -2.69 -1.13 15.98
N PHE A 12 -4.00 -1.04 16.24
CA PHE A 12 -4.92 -0.20 15.47
C PHE A 12 -4.77 1.28 15.83
N GLU A 13 -4.62 1.56 17.12
CA GLU A 13 -4.28 2.90 17.62
C GLU A 13 -2.96 3.40 17.00
N ALA A 14 -1.90 2.58 17.05
CA ALA A 14 -0.60 2.94 16.50
C ALA A 14 -0.67 3.29 15.00
N VAL A 15 -1.44 2.53 14.22
CA VAL A 15 -1.66 2.83 12.79
C VAL A 15 -2.46 4.12 12.60
N THR A 16 -3.45 4.38 13.45
CA THR A 16 -4.25 5.61 13.37
C THR A 16 -3.38 6.84 13.61
N VAL A 17 -2.50 6.80 14.62
CA VAL A 17 -1.52 7.86 14.88
C VAL A 17 -0.58 8.03 13.70
N GLN A 18 -0.06 6.92 13.15
CA GLN A 18 0.87 6.97 12.04
C GLN A 18 0.26 7.54 10.76
N LEU A 19 -0.97 7.15 10.41
CA LEU A 19 -1.63 7.59 9.17
C LEU A 19 -2.28 8.97 9.30
N GLY A 20 -2.84 9.30 10.47
CA GLY A 20 -3.60 10.53 10.70
C GLY A 20 -2.79 11.70 11.27
N GLY A 21 -1.65 11.44 11.91
CA GLY A 21 -0.85 12.46 12.61
C GLY A 21 0.40 12.95 11.87
N SER A 22 0.59 12.55 10.62
CA SER A 22 1.85 12.78 9.89
C SER A 22 1.87 14.10 9.10
N TYR A 23 3.00 14.82 9.16
CA TYR A 23 3.31 15.96 8.28
C TYR A 23 3.82 15.55 6.87
N TYR A 24 4.02 14.25 6.64
CA TYR A 24 4.55 13.69 5.39
C TYR A 24 3.56 12.71 4.76
N SER A 25 3.69 12.45 3.46
CA SER A 25 2.83 11.48 2.76
C SER A 25 2.93 10.09 3.39
N THR A 26 1.82 9.63 3.97
CA THR A 26 1.67 8.27 4.54
C THR A 26 1.07 7.28 3.56
N PHE A 27 0.86 7.70 2.31
CA PHE A 27 0.19 6.88 1.34
C PHE A 27 0.95 5.58 1.01
N SER A 28 2.29 5.62 1.07
CA SER A 28 3.14 4.42 0.93
C SER A 28 3.20 3.56 2.20
N THR A 29 2.71 4.05 3.35
CA THR A 29 2.68 3.26 4.59
C THR A 29 1.35 2.52 4.79
N VAL A 30 0.33 2.82 3.99
CA VAL A 30 -1.00 2.20 4.04
C VAL A 30 -0.92 0.67 3.97
N ILE A 31 -0.20 0.11 2.99
CA ILE A 31 -0.08 -1.36 2.84
C ILE A 31 0.73 -1.99 3.99
N PRO A 32 1.89 -1.45 4.39
CA PRO A 32 2.59 -1.91 5.59
C PRO A 32 1.73 -1.90 6.86
N CYS A 33 0.96 -0.83 7.09
CA CYS A 33 0.06 -0.72 8.24
C CYS A 33 -1.05 -1.78 8.18
N ARG A 34 -1.66 -1.96 7.00
CA ARG A 34 -2.67 -3.00 6.76
C ARG A 34 -2.10 -4.40 7.04
N TYR A 35 -0.90 -4.69 6.53
CA TYR A 35 -0.22 -5.97 6.79
C TYR A 35 -0.04 -6.21 8.28
N LYS A 36 0.53 -5.25 9.00
CA LYS A 36 0.79 -5.34 10.44
C LYS A 36 -0.48 -5.63 11.24
N GLN A 37 -1.57 -4.94 10.95
CA GLN A 37 -2.86 -5.16 11.61
C GLN A 37 -3.44 -6.55 11.29
N LYS A 38 -3.37 -6.98 10.04
CA LYS A 38 -3.89 -8.29 9.63
C LYS A 38 -3.11 -9.44 10.28
N THR A 39 -1.79 -9.34 10.29
CA THR A 39 -0.90 -10.30 10.97
C THR A 39 -1.19 -10.37 12.46
N HIS A 40 -1.36 -9.23 13.13
CA HIS A 40 -1.75 -9.18 14.54
C HIS A 40 -3.09 -9.90 14.80
N LEU A 41 -4.10 -9.70 13.96
CA LEU A 41 -5.37 -10.42 14.11
C LEU A 41 -5.21 -11.94 13.95
N ILE A 42 -4.35 -12.40 13.04
CA ILE A 42 -4.06 -13.83 12.85
C ILE A 42 -3.34 -14.40 14.07
N GLU A 43 -2.32 -13.71 14.57
CA GLU A 43 -1.55 -14.10 15.75
C GLU A 43 -2.43 -14.20 16.99
N GLN A 44 -3.28 -13.20 17.23
CA GLN A 44 -4.20 -13.18 18.38
C GLN A 44 -5.26 -14.29 18.29
N ARG A 45 -5.77 -14.57 17.09
CA ARG A 45 -6.75 -15.64 16.87
C ARG A 45 -6.17 -17.02 17.17
N ASN A 46 -4.90 -17.22 16.83
CA ASN A 46 -4.21 -18.51 16.94
C ASN A 46 -3.41 -18.64 18.25
N SER A 47 -3.49 -17.66 19.15
CA SER A 47 -2.71 -17.66 20.38
C SER A 47 -3.19 -18.74 21.36
N PRO A 48 -2.30 -19.60 21.90
CA PRO A 48 -2.67 -20.59 22.90
C PRO A 48 -3.26 -19.94 24.15
N GLY A 49 -4.38 -20.47 24.65
CA GLY A 49 -5.02 -19.96 25.87
C GLY A 49 -5.81 -18.67 25.69
N VAL A 50 -6.06 -18.23 24.45
CA VAL A 50 -6.90 -17.04 24.21
C VAL A 50 -8.33 -17.27 24.71
N HIS A 51 -8.89 -16.27 25.38
CA HIS A 51 -10.26 -16.34 25.89
C HIS A 51 -11.27 -16.43 24.72
N PRO A 52 -12.33 -17.26 24.80
CA PRO A 52 -13.30 -17.44 23.70
C PRO A 52 -13.93 -16.14 23.18
N SER A 53 -14.28 -15.21 24.07
CA SER A 53 -14.81 -13.89 23.68
C SER A 53 -13.81 -13.06 22.88
N VAL A 54 -12.52 -13.12 23.24
CA VAL A 54 -11.46 -12.41 22.51
C VAL A 54 -11.30 -13.04 21.13
N SER A 55 -11.24 -14.38 21.04
CA SER A 55 -11.19 -15.09 19.76
C SER A 55 -12.39 -14.74 18.85
N ARG A 56 -13.60 -14.69 19.41
CA ARG A 56 -14.81 -14.31 18.67
C ARG A 56 -14.73 -12.88 18.11
N VAL A 57 -14.30 -11.92 18.93
CA VAL A 57 -14.13 -10.53 18.49
C VAL A 57 -13.04 -10.42 17.42
N THR A 58 -11.87 -11.03 17.65
CA THR A 58 -10.77 -11.06 16.68
C THR A 58 -11.21 -11.67 15.35
N GLY A 59 -11.97 -12.76 15.37
CA GLY A 59 -12.53 -13.39 14.17
C GLY A 59 -13.50 -12.48 13.43
N ALA A 60 -14.40 -11.79 14.13
CA ALA A 60 -15.30 -10.83 13.52
C ALA A 60 -14.54 -9.65 12.87
N MET A 61 -13.52 -9.12 13.56
CA MET A 61 -12.65 -8.08 13.03
C MET A 61 -11.90 -8.55 11.77
N TYR A 62 -11.35 -9.76 11.79
CA TYR A 62 -10.64 -10.34 10.66
C TYR A 62 -11.54 -10.48 9.43
N ASN A 63 -12.76 -10.97 9.61
CA ASN A 63 -13.70 -11.19 8.51
C ASN A 63 -14.10 -9.90 7.78
N ILE A 64 -14.23 -8.79 8.50
CA ILE A 64 -14.55 -7.49 7.90
C ILE A 64 -13.32 -6.68 7.47
N PHE A 65 -12.11 -7.15 7.82
CA PHE A 65 -10.89 -6.36 7.70
C PHE A 65 -10.60 -5.97 6.25
N ASP A 66 -10.60 -6.94 5.33
CA ASP A 66 -10.27 -6.69 3.93
C ASP A 66 -11.30 -5.77 3.24
N ASP A 67 -12.57 -5.84 3.65
CA ASP A 67 -13.63 -4.98 3.13
C ASP A 67 -13.43 -3.51 3.52
N LYS A 68 -12.96 -3.25 4.75
CA LYS A 68 -12.68 -1.88 5.22
C LYS A 68 -11.44 -1.27 4.57
N TRP A 69 -10.53 -2.09 4.05
CA TRP A 69 -9.30 -1.64 3.38
C TRP A 69 -9.38 -1.63 1.84
N LYS A 70 -10.58 -1.73 1.25
CA LYS A 70 -10.78 -1.69 -0.21
C LYS A 70 -10.29 -0.40 -0.86
N ALA A 71 -10.38 0.73 -0.17
CA ALA A 71 -9.86 2.02 -0.60
C ALA A 71 -8.83 2.54 0.43
N PRO A 72 -7.71 3.13 0.02
CA PRO A 72 -7.28 3.44 -1.35
C PRO A 72 -6.70 2.27 -2.17
N GLY A 73 -6.73 1.04 -1.65
CA GLY A 73 -6.54 -0.22 -2.38
C GLY A 73 -5.33 -0.25 -3.33
N VAL A 74 -5.59 -0.17 -4.64
CA VAL A 74 -4.58 -0.29 -5.71
C VAL A 74 -3.56 0.84 -5.67
N HIS A 75 -3.99 2.08 -5.46
CA HIS A 75 -3.11 3.25 -5.47
C HIS A 75 -2.13 3.20 -4.29
N ALA A 76 -2.62 2.85 -3.10
CA ALA A 76 -1.76 2.64 -1.94
C ALA A 76 -0.81 1.47 -2.15
N PHE A 77 -1.25 0.41 -2.83
CA PHE A 77 -0.37 -0.70 -3.19
C PHE A 77 0.77 -0.25 -4.10
N ILE A 78 0.48 0.50 -5.15
CA ILE A 78 1.51 1.06 -6.04
C ILE A 78 2.45 1.98 -5.26
N ALA A 79 1.92 2.91 -4.47
CA ALA A 79 2.74 3.82 -3.68
C ALA A 79 3.65 3.08 -2.69
N SER A 80 3.13 2.04 -2.03
CA SER A 80 3.91 1.20 -1.11
C SER A 80 4.94 0.34 -1.86
N TYR A 81 4.63 -0.12 -3.07
CA TYR A 81 5.53 -0.91 -3.91
C TYR A 81 6.71 -0.08 -4.45
N LEU A 82 6.43 1.18 -4.84
CA LEU A 82 7.42 2.12 -5.32
C LEU A 82 8.34 2.63 -4.20
N ASP A 83 7.89 2.57 -2.94
CA ASP A 83 8.70 2.91 -1.78
C ASP A 83 9.74 1.81 -1.47
N PRO A 84 11.05 2.08 -1.61
CA PRO A 84 12.08 1.08 -1.40
C PRO A 84 12.05 0.44 0.00
N ARG A 85 11.57 1.18 1.01
CA ARG A 85 11.51 0.74 2.41
C ARG A 85 10.55 -0.43 2.61
N PHE A 86 9.55 -0.58 1.74
CA PHE A 86 8.44 -1.52 1.94
C PHE A 86 8.40 -2.68 0.94
N LYS A 87 9.38 -2.79 0.04
CA LYS A 87 9.44 -3.84 -0.99
C LYS A 87 9.26 -5.26 -0.42
N THR A 88 9.85 -5.56 0.74
CA THR A 88 9.72 -6.88 1.39
C THR A 88 8.30 -7.14 1.85
N VAL A 89 7.68 -6.15 2.52
CA VAL A 89 6.32 -6.26 3.07
C VAL A 89 5.30 -6.42 1.94
N VAL A 90 5.45 -5.64 0.87
CA VAL A 90 4.54 -5.71 -0.28
C VAL A 90 4.64 -7.07 -0.99
N LYS A 91 5.81 -7.70 -1.04
CA LYS A 91 5.99 -9.06 -1.60
C LYS A 91 5.35 -10.15 -0.75
N GLN A 92 5.35 -9.99 0.57
CA GLN A 92 4.78 -10.96 1.51
C GLN A 92 3.25 -10.90 1.55
N MET A 93 2.67 -9.79 1.10
CA MET A 93 1.22 -9.69 1.00
C MET A 93 0.71 -10.37 -0.27
N ASP A 94 0.12 -11.55 -0.09
CA ASP A 94 -0.73 -12.15 -1.12
C ASP A 94 -2.05 -11.38 -1.17
N THR A 95 -2.24 -10.57 -2.22
CA THR A 95 -3.41 -9.68 -2.32
C THR A 95 -4.10 -9.77 -3.66
N TYR A 96 -5.43 -9.69 -3.61
CA TYR A 96 -6.26 -9.42 -4.78
C TYR A 96 -5.90 -8.11 -5.52
N LEU A 97 -5.07 -7.24 -4.92
CA LEU A 97 -4.63 -5.99 -5.50
C LEU A 97 -3.47 -6.14 -6.48
N VAL A 98 -2.73 -7.26 -6.46
CA VAL A 98 -1.53 -7.46 -7.30
C VAL A 98 -1.85 -7.36 -8.79
N GLY A 99 -2.93 -8.02 -9.25
CA GLY A 99 -3.35 -7.98 -10.65
C GLY A 99 -3.69 -6.58 -11.13
N PRO A 100 -4.66 -5.90 -10.49
CA PRO A 100 -5.01 -4.51 -10.80
C PRO A 100 -3.82 -3.54 -10.69
N ALA A 101 -2.95 -3.70 -9.68
CA ALA A 101 -1.77 -2.86 -9.51
C ALA A 101 -0.74 -3.04 -10.61
N LYS A 102 -0.49 -4.29 -11.06
CA LYS A 102 0.41 -4.55 -12.20
C LYS A 102 -0.13 -3.92 -13.48
N LYS A 103 -1.43 -3.99 -13.72
CA LYS A 103 -2.07 -3.38 -14.89
C LYS A 103 -1.88 -1.86 -14.88
N LEU A 104 -2.25 -1.20 -13.77
CA LEU A 104 -2.13 0.25 -13.64
C LEU A 104 -0.66 0.70 -13.68
N LEU A 105 0.27 -0.04 -13.07
CA LEU A 105 1.70 0.27 -13.14
C LEU A 105 2.24 0.18 -14.57
N ALA A 106 1.81 -0.81 -15.35
CA ALA A 106 2.19 -0.92 -16.76
C ALA A 106 1.64 0.24 -17.61
N GLU A 107 0.42 0.69 -17.34
CA GLU A 107 -0.18 1.87 -17.96
C GLU A 107 0.65 3.13 -17.66
N LEU A 108 0.99 3.38 -16.39
CA LEU A 108 1.83 4.51 -15.97
C LEU A 108 3.24 4.49 -16.58
N ILE A 109 3.86 3.30 -16.68
CA ILE A 109 5.18 3.16 -17.33
C ILE A 109 5.09 3.51 -18.80
N LYS A 110 4.02 3.06 -19.48
CA LYS A 110 3.82 3.35 -20.90
C LYS A 110 3.62 4.86 -21.13
N GLU A 111 2.77 5.49 -20.32
CA GLU A 111 2.53 6.94 -20.37
C GLU A 111 3.83 7.75 -20.21
N GLU A 112 4.68 7.33 -19.26
CA GLU A 112 5.99 7.96 -19.03
C GLU A 112 6.93 7.80 -20.24
N GLN A 113 6.97 6.60 -20.83
CA GLN A 113 7.81 6.33 -21.99
C GLN A 113 7.36 7.13 -23.23
N ASP A 114 6.05 7.23 -23.44
CA ASP A 114 5.48 8.00 -24.55
C ASP A 114 5.79 9.51 -24.36
N ARG A 115 5.67 10.03 -23.14
CA ARG A 115 6.06 11.43 -22.82
C ARG A 115 7.54 11.70 -23.13
N GLN A 116 8.44 10.82 -22.70
CA GLN A 116 9.87 10.98 -22.97
C GLN A 116 10.20 10.96 -24.47
N ARG A 117 9.47 10.18 -25.27
CA ARG A 117 9.62 10.15 -26.74
C ARG A 117 9.16 11.45 -27.39
N GLU A 118 8.06 12.03 -26.92
CA GLU A 118 7.59 13.34 -27.40
C GLU A 118 8.57 14.47 -27.08
N GLU A 119 9.16 14.47 -25.88
CA GLU A 119 10.19 15.43 -25.48
C GLU A 119 11.47 15.28 -26.31
N ALA A 120 11.91 14.04 -26.56
CA ALA A 120 13.06 13.76 -27.42
C ALA A 120 12.81 14.17 -28.89
N GLY A 121 11.59 13.98 -29.40
CA GLY A 121 11.20 14.40 -30.75
C GLY A 121 11.16 15.93 -30.92
N LYS A 122 10.74 16.67 -29.89
CA LYS A 122 10.80 18.14 -29.87
C LYS A 122 12.23 18.68 -29.83
N GLY A 123 13.14 17.99 -29.13
CA GLY A 123 14.56 18.34 -29.09
C GLY A 123 15.29 18.12 -30.43
N ALA A 124 14.86 17.15 -31.24
CA ALA A 124 15.44 16.91 -32.57
C ALA A 124 15.04 17.98 -33.60
N SER A 125 13.82 18.52 -33.52
CA SER A 125 13.31 19.52 -34.46
C SER A 125 13.97 20.90 -34.34
N ILE A 126 14.64 21.22 -33.23
CA ILE A 126 15.31 22.52 -33.02
C ILE A 126 16.71 22.54 -33.67
N ASN A 127 17.32 21.38 -33.91
CA ASN A 127 18.69 21.31 -34.42
C ASN A 127 18.79 21.36 -35.96
N ASP A 128 17.67 21.18 -36.69
CA ASP A 128 17.67 21.23 -38.17
C ASP A 128 17.48 22.64 -38.75
N GLU A 129 16.98 23.61 -37.99
CA GLU A 129 16.84 25.00 -38.48
C GLU A 129 18.15 25.82 -38.36
N GLY A 130 19.17 25.31 -37.66
CA GLY A 130 20.47 25.96 -37.50
C GLY A 130 21.52 25.63 -38.56
N ALA A 131 21.27 24.65 -39.44
CA ALA A 131 22.25 24.16 -40.41
C ALA A 131 22.09 24.75 -41.83
N ALA A 132 21.07 25.58 -42.08
CA ALA A 132 20.80 26.16 -43.40
C ALA A 132 21.44 27.56 -43.63
N CYS A 133 22.34 28.00 -42.76
CA CYS A 133 22.96 29.33 -42.83
C CYS A 133 24.49 29.28 -42.70
N MET A 134 25.16 28.52 -43.56
CA MET A 134 26.58 28.68 -43.94
C MET A 134 26.75 28.26 -45.40
#